data_AF-A0A2G4IAD0-F1
#
_entry.id   AF-A0A2G4IAD0-F1
#
_cell.length_a   1.000
_cell.length_b   1.000
_cell.length_c   1.000
_cell.angle_alpha   90.00
_cell.angle_beta   90.00
_cell.angle_gamma   90.00
#
_symmetry.space_group_name_H-M   'P 1'
#
loop_
_entity.id
_entity.type
_entity.pdbx_description
1 polymer ?
#
loop_
_entity_poly.entity_id
_entity_poly.type
_entity_poly.pdbx_seq_one_letter_code
_entity_poly.pdbx_strand_id
1 'polypeptide(L)'
;MKMLRPQLTAIFVLLAIFVAGGCTSIVAPREFAITAADRAHWAFQLVKRRTAPVIRKEAISNQSGEGRANHSSLITNAPIDAFLLAKLHAAGLTFSPLATKETQLRRVSLDLIGLPPSLA
;
A
#
# COMPACT_ATOMS: atom_id res chain seq x y z
N MET A 1 21.86 4.09 -79.86
CA MET A 1 20.60 3.82 -80.59
C MET A 1 19.83 2.76 -79.82
N LYS A 2 18.57 3.05 -79.42
CA LYS A 2 17.61 2.18 -78.68
C LYS A 2 18.01 1.82 -77.23
N MET A 3 17.14 1.72 -76.23
CA MET A 3 15.70 2.00 -75.98
C MET A 3 15.56 1.78 -74.45
N LEU A 4 15.10 2.75 -73.66
CA LEU A 4 13.71 2.90 -73.19
C LEU A 4 13.26 1.89 -72.10
N ARG A 5 13.21 2.39 -70.84
CA ARG A 5 12.28 2.11 -69.70
C ARG A 5 12.47 0.87 -68.78
N PRO A 6 12.82 1.11 -67.49
CA PRO A 6 12.57 0.18 -66.38
C PRO A 6 11.59 0.78 -65.34
N GLN A 7 10.35 1.08 -65.75
CA GLN A 7 9.34 1.69 -64.84
C GLN A 7 8.08 0.84 -64.64
N LEU A 8 8.04 -0.40 -65.16
CA LEU A 8 6.84 -1.26 -65.08
C LEU A 8 6.98 -2.48 -64.15
N THR A 9 8.20 -2.88 -63.77
CA THR A 9 8.43 -4.07 -62.92
C THR A 9 8.21 -3.80 -61.43
N ALA A 10 8.44 -2.56 -60.97
CA ALA A 10 8.29 -2.19 -59.56
C ALA A 10 6.83 -2.18 -59.08
N ILE A 11 5.87 -1.88 -59.97
CA ILE A 11 4.45 -1.76 -59.62
C ILE A 11 3.80 -3.14 -59.39
N PHE A 12 4.23 -4.17 -60.14
CA PHE A 12 3.68 -5.52 -59.97
C PHE A 12 4.19 -6.23 -58.71
N VAL A 13 5.43 -5.96 -58.27
CA VAL A 13 5.96 -6.53 -57.02
C VAL A 13 5.25 -5.92 -55.80
N LEU A 14 4.85 -4.64 -55.87
CA LEU A 14 4.13 -3.97 -54.77
C LEU A 14 2.70 -4.50 -54.58
N LEU A 15 2.03 -4.96 -55.66
CA LEU A 15 0.66 -5.48 -55.60
C LEU A 15 0.58 -6.90 -54.99
N ALA A 16 1.61 -7.73 -55.20
CA ALA A 16 1.66 -9.11 -54.67
C ALA A 16 1.90 -9.18 -53.15
N ILE A 17 2.54 -8.16 -52.57
CA ILE A 17 2.83 -8.09 -51.12
C ILE A 17 1.58 -7.70 -50.31
N PHE A 18 0.58 -7.05 -50.92
CA PHE A 18 -0.59 -6.53 -50.22
C PHE A 18 -1.71 -7.56 -49.99
N VAL A 19 -1.75 -8.66 -50.77
CA VAL A 19 -2.85 -9.65 -50.73
C VAL A 19 -2.61 -10.78 -49.71
N ALA A 20 -1.39 -10.95 -49.18
CA ALA A 20 -1.06 -12.02 -48.22
C ALA A 20 -1.10 -11.59 -46.74
N GLY A 21 -1.50 -10.34 -46.42
CA GLY A 21 -1.53 -9.83 -45.05
C GLY A 21 -2.85 -10.04 -44.29
N GLY A 22 -3.88 -10.55 -44.95
CA GLY A 22 -5.22 -10.71 -44.39
C GLY A 22 -5.52 -12.15 -44.01
N CYS A 23 -5.11 -12.56 -42.81
CA CYS A 23 -5.74 -13.58 -41.95
C CYS A 23 -4.70 -14.23 -41.04
N THR A 24 -4.56 -13.74 -39.80
CA THR A 24 -4.46 -14.57 -38.59
C THR A 24 -4.64 -13.70 -37.35
N SER A 25 -5.82 -13.09 -37.16
CA SER A 25 -6.27 -12.78 -35.80
C SER A 25 -7.06 -13.99 -35.31
N ILE A 26 -6.36 -15.08 -35.01
CA ILE A 26 -6.90 -16.08 -34.09
C ILE A 26 -6.97 -15.34 -32.76
N VAL A 27 -8.16 -14.84 -32.42
CA VAL A 27 -8.46 -14.42 -31.06
C VAL A 27 -8.40 -15.71 -30.26
N ALA A 28 -7.23 -15.98 -29.68
CA ALA A 28 -7.07 -17.04 -28.71
C ALA A 28 -8.17 -16.85 -27.65
N PRO A 29 -8.79 -17.93 -27.15
CA PRO A 29 -9.71 -17.82 -26.03
C PRO A 29 -9.00 -16.98 -24.94
N ARG A 30 -9.73 -16.12 -24.23
CA ARG A 30 -9.21 -15.45 -23.03
C ARG A 30 -8.93 -16.55 -22.00
N GLU A 31 -7.85 -17.28 -22.19
CA GLU A 31 -7.20 -18.05 -21.16
C GLU A 31 -6.88 -17.03 -20.08
N PHE A 32 -7.35 -17.30 -18.86
CA PHE A 32 -6.92 -16.56 -17.68
C PHE A 32 -5.44 -16.87 -17.45
N ALA A 33 -4.58 -16.28 -18.28
CA ALA A 33 -3.15 -16.42 -18.20
C ALA A 33 -2.69 -15.60 -17.00
N ILE A 34 -2.45 -16.29 -15.88
CA ILE A 34 -1.89 -15.65 -14.68
C ILE A 34 -0.54 -15.06 -15.08
N THR A 35 -0.46 -13.73 -15.09
CA THR A 35 0.73 -12.99 -15.47
C THR A 35 1.73 -12.94 -14.33
N ALA A 36 2.95 -12.49 -14.60
CA ALA A 36 3.94 -12.25 -13.56
C ALA A 36 3.49 -11.14 -12.57
N ALA A 37 2.73 -10.15 -13.05
CA ALA A 37 2.19 -9.08 -12.22
C ALA A 37 1.13 -9.62 -11.24
N ASP A 38 0.27 -10.54 -11.70
CA ASP A 38 -0.74 -11.18 -10.84
C ASP A 38 -0.08 -11.98 -9.72
N ARG A 39 1.01 -12.70 -10.03
CA ARG A 39 1.83 -13.41 -9.01
C ARG A 39 2.56 -12.46 -8.05
N ALA A 40 2.84 -11.23 -8.47
CA ALA A 40 3.47 -10.19 -7.65
C ALA A 40 2.47 -9.42 -6.78
N HIS A 41 1.16 -9.72 -6.87
CA HIS A 41 0.15 -9.07 -6.05
C HIS A 41 0.41 -9.30 -4.56
N TRP A 42 0.19 -8.25 -3.75
CA TRP A 42 0.58 -8.21 -2.34
C TRP A 42 -0.02 -9.36 -1.50
N ALA A 43 -1.22 -9.82 -1.86
CA ALA A 43 -1.91 -10.90 -1.16
C ALA A 43 -1.21 -12.26 -1.29
N PHE A 44 -0.40 -12.45 -2.34
CA PHE A 44 0.38 -13.68 -2.57
C PHE A 44 1.81 -13.56 -2.05
N GLN A 45 2.20 -12.39 -1.52
CA GLN A 45 3.50 -12.21 -0.92
C GLN A 45 3.46 -12.66 0.55
N LEU A 46 4.45 -13.45 0.96
CA LEU A 46 4.58 -13.85 2.35
C LEU A 46 4.76 -12.62 3.24
N VAL A 47 4.00 -12.58 4.34
CA VAL A 47 4.10 -11.52 5.34
C VAL A 47 5.47 -11.60 6.02
N LYS A 48 6.30 -10.56 5.84
CA LYS A 48 7.59 -10.43 6.52
C LYS A 48 7.44 -9.57 7.77
N ARG A 49 7.89 -10.08 8.92
CA ARG A 49 7.93 -9.31 10.17
C ARG A 49 9.00 -8.22 10.05
N ARG A 50 8.60 -6.95 10.17
CA ARG A 50 9.54 -5.82 10.28
C ARG A 50 10.02 -5.69 11.72
N THR A 51 11.32 -5.44 11.89
CA THR A 51 11.91 -5.13 13.20
C THR A 51 11.50 -3.72 13.62
N ALA A 52 11.06 -3.56 14.87
CA ALA A 52 10.71 -2.26 15.42
C ALA A 52 11.93 -1.32 15.48
N PRO A 53 11.76 -0.01 15.25
CA PRO A 53 12.83 0.96 15.37
C PRO A 53 13.27 1.09 16.83
N VAL A 54 14.58 1.26 17.05
CA VAL A 54 15.13 1.55 18.38
C VAL A 54 14.91 3.04 18.68
N ILE A 55 14.09 3.33 19.69
CA ILE A 55 13.80 4.70 20.11
C ILE A 55 14.71 5.08 21.27
N ARG A 56 15.35 6.25 21.16
CA ARG A 56 16.20 6.79 22.24
C ARG A 56 15.38 7.13 23.48
N LYS A 57 15.97 6.96 24.66
CA LYS A 57 15.29 7.18 25.95
C LYS A 57 14.79 8.62 26.09
N GLU A 58 15.53 9.59 25.53
CA GLU A 58 15.16 11.01 25.53
C GLU A 58 13.80 11.28 24.88
N ALA A 59 13.46 10.55 23.81
CA ALA A 59 12.17 10.66 23.12
C ALA A 59 11.00 10.11 23.95
N ILE A 60 11.31 9.30 24.98
CA ILE A 60 10.35 8.62 25.86
C ILE A 60 10.22 9.38 27.19
N SER A 61 11.32 10.00 27.67
CA SER A 61 11.43 10.58 29.02
C SER A 61 11.03 12.05 29.13
N ASN A 62 11.04 12.81 28.04
CA ASN A 62 10.81 14.26 28.03
C ASN A 62 9.37 14.71 28.35
N GLN A 63 8.53 13.85 28.95
CA GLN A 63 7.10 14.08 29.19
C GLN A 63 6.64 13.59 30.58
N SER A 64 7.50 13.71 31.61
CA SER A 64 7.14 13.44 33.00
C SER A 64 6.27 14.57 33.59
N GLY A 65 5.01 14.63 33.18
CA GLY A 65 3.96 15.42 33.83
C GLY A 65 3.05 14.52 34.68
N GLU A 66 2.53 15.07 35.79
CA GLU A 66 1.71 14.39 36.78
C GLU A 66 0.48 13.72 36.13
N GLY A 67 0.34 12.40 36.35
CA GLY A 67 -0.82 11.60 35.90
C GLY A 67 -0.61 10.73 34.65
N ARG A 68 0.62 10.61 34.13
CA ARG A 68 0.86 9.94 32.84
C ARG A 68 1.43 8.52 32.98
N ALA A 69 0.74 7.56 32.35
CA ALA A 69 1.23 6.18 32.22
C ALA A 69 2.63 6.16 31.56
N ASN A 70 3.49 5.27 32.04
CA ASN A 70 4.84 5.08 31.55
C ASN A 70 4.83 4.64 30.06
N HIS A 71 5.02 5.57 29.12
CA HIS A 71 5.07 5.26 27.68
C HIS A 71 6.15 4.21 27.34
N SER A 72 7.21 4.09 28.15
CA SER A 72 8.20 3.02 28.02
C SER A 72 7.61 1.61 28.19
N SER A 73 6.56 1.44 29.00
CA SER A 73 5.86 0.17 29.16
C SER A 73 4.96 -0.14 27.95
N LEU A 74 4.33 0.89 27.37
CA LEU A 74 3.48 0.74 26.18
C LEU A 74 4.27 0.19 24.98
N ILE A 75 5.47 0.72 24.74
CA ILE A 75 6.32 0.29 23.61
C ILE A 75 6.80 -1.16 23.76
N THR A 76 7.04 -1.62 24.99
CA THR A 76 7.45 -3.01 25.25
C THR A 76 6.32 -3.99 24.98
N ASN A 77 5.09 -3.64 25.35
CA ASN A 77 3.92 -4.51 25.17
C ASN A 77 3.35 -4.44 23.74
N ALA A 78 3.50 -3.29 23.07
CA ALA A 78 3.03 -3.05 21.72
C ALA A 78 4.16 -2.53 20.83
N PRO A 79 4.95 -3.41 20.18
CA PRO A 79 6.10 -2.99 19.37
C PRO A 79 5.72 -2.13 18.15
N ILE A 80 4.44 -2.12 17.77
CA ILE A 80 3.90 -1.24 16.72
C ILE A 80 3.95 0.24 17.11
N ASP A 81 3.80 0.55 18.39
CA ASP A 81 3.79 1.93 18.90
C ASP A 81 5.15 2.60 18.74
N ALA A 82 6.23 1.82 18.63
CA ALA A 82 7.55 2.32 18.29
C ALA A 82 7.57 3.00 16.91
N PHE A 83 6.87 2.45 15.92
CA PHE A 83 6.83 3.09 14.59
C PHE A 83 6.09 4.43 14.62
N LEU A 84 5.03 4.52 15.43
CA LEU A 84 4.28 5.75 15.62
C LEU A 84 5.10 6.79 16.38
N LEU A 85 5.71 6.42 17.50
CA LEU A 85 6.54 7.33 18.29
C LEU A 85 7.75 7.83 17.49
N ALA A 86 8.38 6.99 16.65
CA ALA A 86 9.47 7.43 15.78
C ALA A 86 9.04 8.56 14.84
N LYS A 87 7.83 8.47 14.26
CA LYS A 87 7.28 9.52 13.39
C LYS A 87 6.85 10.76 14.17
N LEU A 88 6.19 10.58 15.32
CA LEU A 88 5.78 11.69 16.18
C LEU A 88 7.00 12.50 16.65
N HIS A 89 8.03 11.81 17.13
CA HIS A 89 9.26 12.45 17.57
C HIS A 89 10.00 13.18 16.44
N ALA A 90 10.03 12.61 15.24
CA ALA A 90 10.56 13.30 14.05
C ALA A 90 9.80 14.59 13.73
N ALA A 91 8.51 14.65 14.06
CA ALA A 91 7.66 15.84 13.94
C ALA A 91 7.67 16.74 15.19
N GLY A 92 8.48 16.45 16.22
CA GLY A 92 8.47 17.18 17.50
C GLY A 92 7.20 16.99 18.33
N LEU A 93 6.39 15.99 18.00
CA LEU A 93 5.15 15.64 18.68
C LEU A 93 5.34 14.44 19.60
N THR A 94 4.35 14.23 20.46
CA THR A 94 4.33 13.16 21.45
C THR A 94 3.00 12.44 21.42
N PHE A 95 2.86 11.33 22.15
CA PHE A 95 1.54 10.73 22.34
C PHE A 95 0.56 11.72 22.97
N SER A 96 -0.73 11.48 22.78
CA SER A 96 -1.78 12.13 23.55
C SER A 96 -1.82 11.53 24.96
N PRO A 97 -2.22 12.26 26.02
CA PRO A 97 -2.54 11.64 27.30
C PRO A 97 -3.61 10.56 27.15
N LEU A 98 -3.59 9.57 28.05
CA LEU A 98 -4.63 8.56 28.09
C LEU A 98 -5.98 9.22 28.42
N ALA A 99 -7.02 8.81 27.71
CA ALA A 99 -8.37 9.27 28.01
C ALA A 99 -8.77 8.86 29.44
N THR A 100 -9.50 9.73 30.15
CA THR A 100 -10.02 9.40 31.48
C THR A 100 -10.99 8.21 31.41
N LYS A 101 -11.20 7.52 32.54
CA LYS A 101 -12.08 6.33 32.57
C LYS A 101 -13.51 6.66 32.12
N GLU A 102 -14.02 7.83 32.53
CA GLU A 102 -15.36 8.30 32.13
C GLU A 102 -15.43 8.50 30.61
N THR A 103 -14.37 9.04 30.01
CA THR A 103 -14.27 9.25 28.56
C THR A 103 -14.23 7.92 27.82
N GLN A 104 -13.46 6.95 28.30
CA GLN A 104 -13.39 5.61 27.71
C GLN A 104 -14.74 4.89 27.75
N LEU A 105 -15.43 4.91 28.89
CA LEU A 105 -16.75 4.28 29.05
C LEU A 105 -17.80 4.89 28.12
N ARG A 106 -17.83 6.22 27.99
CA ARG A 106 -18.74 6.89 27.06
C ARG A 106 -18.50 6.49 25.61
N ARG A 107 -17.23 6.40 25.17
CA ARG A 107 -16.89 5.97 23.81
C ARG A 107 -17.36 4.55 23.55
N VAL A 108 -17.01 3.62 24.43
CA VAL A 108 -17.41 2.21 24.29
C VAL A 108 -18.94 2.06 24.27
N SER A 109 -19.66 2.76 25.15
CA SER A 109 -21.13 2.74 25.16
C SER A 109 -21.72 3.26 23.84
N LEU A 110 -21.26 4.42 23.37
CA LEU A 110 -21.76 5.00 22.11
C LEU A 110 -21.40 4.13 20.90
N ASP A 111 -20.20 3.57 20.85
CA ASP A 111 -19.74 2.76 19.73
C ASP A 111 -20.47 1.41 19.64
N LEU A 112 -20.76 0.77 20.79
CA LEU A 112 -21.36 -0.57 20.82
C LEU A 112 -22.89 -0.55 20.81
N ILE A 113 -23.52 0.40 21.52
CA ILE A 113 -24.98 0.42 21.69
C ILE A 113 -25.64 1.74 21.23
N GLY A 114 -24.87 2.77 20.89
CA GLY A 114 -25.40 4.05 20.40
C GLY A 114 -26.04 4.95 21.46
N LEU A 115 -26.02 4.55 22.74
CA LEU A 115 -26.63 5.28 23.85
C LEU A 115 -25.57 5.70 24.87
N PRO A 116 -25.74 6.84 25.56
CA PRO A 116 -24.84 7.24 26.64
C PRO A 116 -24.94 6.25 27.82
N PRO A 117 -23.86 6.10 28.61
CA PRO A 117 -23.87 5.18 29.76
C PRO A 117 -24.86 5.68 30.82
N SER A 118 -25.75 4.81 31.31
CA SER A 118 -26.65 5.08 32.44
C SER A 118 -25.99 4.69 33.76
N LEU A 119 -26.33 5.39 34.83
CA LEU A 119 -26.09 4.88 36.19
C LEU A 119 -27.07 3.72 36.40
N ALA A 120 -26.55 2.53 36.66
CA ALA A 120 -27.36 1.37 37.04
C ALA A 120 -27.80 1.48 38.51
#